data_AF-A0A432I6H9-F1
#
_entry.id   AF-A0A432I6H9-F1
#
_cell.length_a   1.000
_cell.length_b   1.000
_cell.length_c   1.000
_cell.angle_alpha   90.00
_cell.angle_beta   90.00
_cell.angle_gamma   90.00
#
_symmetry.space_group_name_H-M   'P 1'
#
loop_
_entity.id
_entity.type
_entity.pdbx_description
1 polymer ?
#
loop_
_entity_poly.entity_id
_entity_poly.type
_entity_poly.pdbx_seq_one_letter_code
_entity_poly.pdbx_strand_id
1 'polypeptide(L)'
;MMEAKITVYGAPWCLDCARPKQFLGEHRVLYNWVDIGQDEAGRQYVQDANDGKQIIPTIVFFEDGSILVEPSNAELASKLGINPQASQSFYNLIVIGGGSAGLTAAMYAAREGIETLIIERSGVGGQAGVTERIDNYPGSPQGIQGA
;
A
#
# COMPACT_ATOMS: atom_id res chain seq x y z
N MET A 1 18.54 -7.71 -7.97
CA MET A 1 17.10 -7.52 -8.27
C MET A 1 16.37 -7.60 -6.95
N MET A 2 15.46 -6.66 -6.62
CA MET A 2 14.61 -6.80 -5.44
C MET A 2 13.66 -7.98 -5.71
N GLU A 3 13.89 -9.11 -5.06
CA GLU A 3 12.90 -10.19 -5.04
C GLU A 3 11.68 -9.73 -4.23
N ALA A 4 10.48 -9.95 -4.77
CA ALA A 4 9.26 -9.64 -4.05
C ALA A 4 9.16 -10.57 -2.82
N LYS A 5 9.25 -10.00 -1.62
CA LYS A 5 9.14 -10.73 -0.34
C LYS A 5 7.71 -11.18 -0.01
N ILE A 6 6.73 -10.83 -0.86
CA ILE A 6 5.31 -11.05 -0.64
C ILE A 6 4.74 -11.74 -1.87
N THR A 7 3.92 -12.77 -1.67
CA THR A 7 3.10 -13.36 -2.74
C THR A 7 1.62 -13.20 -2.41
N VAL A 8 0.85 -12.77 -3.39
CA VAL A 8 -0.60 -12.69 -3.33
C VAL A 8 -1.17 -13.78 -4.22
N TYR A 9 -1.78 -14.79 -3.60
CA TYR A 9 -2.55 -15.82 -4.28
C TYR A 9 -3.99 -15.35 -4.45
N GLY A 10 -4.50 -15.40 -5.67
CA GLY A 10 -5.88 -15.07 -5.95
C GLY A 10 -6.30 -15.53 -7.34
N ALA A 11 -7.39 -14.96 -7.85
CA ALA A 11 -7.90 -15.27 -9.17
C ALA A 11 -8.62 -14.05 -9.80
N PRO A 12 -8.79 -14.00 -11.13
CA PRO A 12 -9.49 -12.89 -11.81
C PRO A 12 -10.95 -12.73 -11.40
N TRP A 13 -11.62 -13.81 -10.99
CA TRP A 13 -13.03 -13.83 -10.57
C TRP A 13 -13.22 -13.52 -9.08
N CYS A 14 -12.15 -13.31 -8.32
CA CYS A 14 -12.18 -13.04 -6.90
C CYS A 14 -12.44 -11.54 -6.66
N LEU A 15 -13.65 -11.21 -6.21
CA LEU A 15 -14.03 -9.84 -5.88
C LEU A 15 -13.17 -9.28 -4.74
N ASP A 16 -12.95 -10.08 -3.69
CA ASP A 16 -12.18 -9.70 -2.51
C ASP A 16 -10.69 -9.47 -2.79
N CYS A 17 -10.18 -9.96 -3.92
CA CYS A 17 -8.79 -9.80 -4.34
C CYS A 17 -8.50 -8.38 -4.86
N ALA A 18 -9.52 -7.60 -5.23
CA ALA A 18 -9.33 -6.23 -5.72
C ALA A 18 -8.81 -5.29 -4.62
N ARG A 19 -9.38 -5.39 -3.42
CA ARG A 19 -9.03 -4.54 -2.27
C ARG A 19 -7.56 -4.63 -1.84
N PRO A 20 -6.98 -5.80 -1.54
CA PRO A 20 -5.57 -5.88 -1.15
C PRO A 20 -4.63 -5.52 -2.30
N LYS A 21 -4.98 -5.79 -3.57
CA LYS A 21 -4.20 -5.31 -4.72
C LYS A 21 -4.14 -3.79 -4.75
N GLN A 22 -5.29 -3.14 -4.57
CA GLN A 22 -5.36 -1.69 -4.49
C GLN A 22 -4.52 -1.17 -3.33
N PHE A 23 -4.69 -1.73 -2.13
CA PHE A 23 -3.92 -1.32 -0.94
C PHE A 23 -2.40 -1.46 -1.17
N LEU A 24 -1.93 -2.62 -1.64
CA LEU A 24 -0.51 -2.86 -1.91
C LEU A 24 0.02 -1.91 -2.99
N GLY A 25 -0.77 -1.65 -4.04
CA GLY A 25 -0.42 -0.71 -5.10
C GLY A 25 -0.31 0.74 -4.59
N GLU A 26 -1.29 1.21 -3.83
CA GLU A 26 -1.30 2.55 -3.22
C GLU A 26 -0.09 2.75 -2.29
N HIS A 27 0.32 1.72 -1.56
CA HIS A 27 1.50 1.76 -0.69
C HIS A 27 2.81 1.35 -1.37
N ARG A 28 2.80 1.11 -2.69
CA ARG A 28 3.98 0.72 -3.51
C ARG A 28 4.71 -0.51 -2.98
N VAL A 29 3.95 -1.42 -2.39
CA VAL A 29 4.47 -2.69 -1.90
C VAL A 29 4.58 -3.63 -3.08
N LEU A 30 5.80 -4.01 -3.44
CA LEU A 30 6.05 -4.99 -4.49
C LEU A 30 5.62 -6.39 -4.01
N TYR A 31 4.86 -7.08 -4.85
CA TYR A 31 4.41 -8.44 -4.59
C TYR A 31 4.43 -9.29 -5.87
N ASN A 32 4.57 -10.59 -5.71
CA ASN A 32 4.35 -11.58 -6.76
C ASN A 32 2.86 -11.94 -6.82
N TRP A 33 2.27 -11.98 -8.02
CA TRP A 33 0.89 -12.40 -8.22
C TRP A 33 0.82 -13.84 -8.73
N VAL A 34 0.08 -14.69 -8.04
CA VAL A 34 -0.17 -16.08 -8.45
C VAL A 34 -1.67 -16.27 -8.69
N ASP A 35 -2.03 -16.59 -9.93
CA ASP A 35 -3.40 -16.94 -10.30
C ASP A 35 -3.64 -18.44 -10.06
N ILE A 36 -4.36 -18.78 -8.99
CA ILE A 36 -4.68 -20.17 -8.63
C ILE A 36 -5.59 -20.88 -9.65
N GLY A 37 -6.17 -20.13 -10.60
CA GLY A 37 -6.90 -20.66 -11.73
C GLY A 37 -6.02 -21.32 -12.78
N GLN A 38 -4.80 -20.81 -12.93
CA GLN A 38 -3.82 -21.24 -13.94
C GLN A 38 -2.63 -21.99 -13.32
N ASP A 39 -2.39 -21.81 -12.02
CA ASP A 39 -1.29 -22.42 -11.29
C ASP A 39 -1.79 -23.47 -10.28
N GLU A 40 -1.58 -24.75 -10.59
CA GLU A 40 -1.94 -25.87 -9.72
C GLU A 40 -1.12 -25.89 -8.43
N ALA A 41 0.17 -25.54 -8.48
CA ALA A 41 1.02 -25.50 -7.30
C ALA A 41 0.59 -24.36 -6.37
N GLY A 42 0.23 -23.21 -6.92
CA GLY A 42 -0.34 -22.10 -6.16
C GLY A 42 -1.69 -22.44 -5.54
N ARG A 43 -2.55 -23.17 -6.25
CA ARG A 43 -3.82 -23.66 -5.70
C ARG A 43 -3.62 -24.64 -4.55
N GLN A 44 -2.72 -25.61 -4.71
CA GLN A 44 -2.41 -26.57 -3.66
C GLN A 44 -1.85 -25.86 -2.43
N TYR A 45 -0.95 -24.90 -2.62
CA TYR A 45 -0.41 -24.10 -1.52
C TYR A 45 -1.51 -23.37 -0.74
N VAL A 46 -2.47 -22.75 -1.44
CA VAL A 46 -3.62 -22.09 -0.78
C VAL A 46 -4.46 -23.10 0.01
N GLN A 47 -4.69 -24.30 -0.52
CA GLN A 47 -5.43 -25.34 0.19
C GLN A 47 -4.69 -25.78 1.45
N ASP A 48 -3.39 -26.04 1.35
CA ASP A 48 -2.56 -26.47 2.48
C ASP A 48 -2.52 -25.41 3.59
N ALA A 49 -2.51 -24.12 3.21
CA ALA A 49 -2.53 -22.99 4.15
C ALA A 49 -3.90 -22.77 4.83
N ASN A 50 -4.98 -23.35 4.30
CA ASN A 50 -6.36 -23.05 4.69
C ASN A 50 -7.18 -24.31 5.02
N ASP A 51 -6.57 -25.33 5.63
CA ASP A 51 -7.23 -26.59 6.02
C ASP A 51 -7.97 -27.28 4.85
N GLY A 52 -7.36 -27.28 3.66
CA GLY A 52 -7.90 -27.84 2.42
C GLY A 52 -8.85 -26.93 1.66
N LYS A 53 -9.14 -25.73 2.15
CA LYS A 53 -10.06 -24.77 1.50
C LYS A 53 -9.33 -23.84 0.53
N GLN A 54 -10.02 -23.43 -0.54
CA GLN A 54 -9.49 -22.46 -1.50
C GLN A 54 -9.90 -21.04 -1.12
N ILE A 55 -9.41 -20.53 0.00
CA ILE A 55 -9.73 -19.17 0.46
C ILE A 55 -8.78 -18.17 -0.21
N ILE A 56 -9.32 -17.20 -0.93
CA ILE A 56 -8.56 -16.15 -1.60
C ILE A 56 -9.20 -14.79 -1.37
N PRO A 57 -8.42 -13.69 -1.24
CA PRO A 57 -6.97 -13.63 -1.37
C PRO A 57 -6.22 -14.23 -0.17
N THR A 58 -5.20 -15.05 -0.45
CA THR A 58 -4.24 -15.53 0.55
C THR A 58 -2.89 -14.86 0.28
N ILE A 59 -2.31 -14.21 1.28
CA ILE A 59 -1.08 -13.41 1.15
C ILE A 59 0.00 -13.98 2.05
N VAL A 60 1.15 -14.27 1.47
CA VAL A 60 2.30 -14.88 2.16
C VAL A 60 3.44 -13.89 2.25
N PHE A 61 4.00 -13.74 3.43
CA PHE A 61 5.16 -12.89 3.72
C PHE A 61 6.38 -13.80 3.94
N PHE A 62 7.26 -13.91 2.94
CA PHE A 62 8.39 -14.85 2.99
C PHE A 62 9.46 -14.46 4.02
N GLU A 63 9.50 -13.21 4.45
CA GLU A 63 10.47 -12.73 5.44
C GLU A 63 10.27 -13.37 6.81
N ASP A 64 9.02 -13.63 7.20
CA ASP A 64 8.68 -14.25 8.49
C ASP A 64 7.79 -15.49 8.39
N GLY A 65 7.49 -15.94 7.17
CA GLY A 65 6.68 -17.12 6.87
C GLY A 65 5.19 -16.97 7.20
N SER A 66 4.75 -15.78 7.59
CA SER A 66 3.35 -15.57 7.98
C SER A 66 2.40 -15.54 6.78
N ILE A 67 1.15 -15.89 7.05
CA ILE A 67 0.08 -15.97 6.06
C ILE A 67 -1.10 -15.15 6.57
N LEU A 68 -1.66 -14.33 5.68
CA LEU A 68 -2.88 -13.60 5.91
C LEU A 68 -3.95 -14.04 4.90
N VAL A 69 -5.14 -14.38 5.40
CA VAL A 69 -6.25 -14.92 4.62
C VAL A 69 -7.39 -13.91 4.63
N GLU A 70 -7.82 -13.48 3.45
CA GLU A 70 -8.81 -12.40 3.25
C GLU A 70 -8.56 -11.13 4.10
N PRO A 71 -7.31 -10.67 4.28
CA PRO A 71 -6.99 -9.69 5.31
C PRO A 71 -7.58 -8.33 5.02
N SER A 72 -8.19 -7.68 6.00
CA SER A 72 -8.59 -6.27 5.96
C SER A 72 -7.40 -5.32 5.70
N ASN A 73 -7.69 -4.08 5.33
CA ASN A 73 -6.63 -3.07 5.15
C ASN A 73 -5.89 -2.78 6.46
N ALA A 74 -6.57 -2.89 7.61
CA ALA A 74 -5.95 -2.69 8.92
C ALA A 74 -4.96 -3.80 9.26
N GLU A 75 -5.27 -5.06 8.91
CA GLU A 75 -4.36 -6.19 9.09
C GLU A 75 -3.15 -6.08 8.17
N LEU A 76 -3.35 -5.71 6.90
CA LEU A 76 -2.25 -5.44 5.96
C LEU A 76 -1.38 -4.30 6.44
N ALA A 77 -1.97 -3.18 6.86
CA ALA A 77 -1.25 -2.03 7.37
C ALA A 77 -0.38 -2.41 8.57
N SER A 78 -0.98 -3.08 9.56
CA SER A 78 -0.26 -3.57 10.75
C SER A 78 0.88 -4.50 10.37
N LYS A 79 0.64 -5.40 9.40
CA LYS A 79 1.64 -6.37 8.95
C LYS A 79 2.82 -5.73 8.22
N LEU A 80 2.56 -4.69 7.45
CA LEU A 80 3.54 -3.95 6.67
C LEU A 80 4.22 -2.83 7.48
N GLY A 81 3.89 -2.67 8.75
CA GLY A 81 4.41 -1.59 9.59
C GLY A 81 3.87 -0.20 9.22
N ILE A 82 2.77 -0.15 8.46
CA ILE A 82 2.06 1.09 8.14
C ILE A 82 1.21 1.40 9.38
N ASN A 83 1.73 2.24 10.27
CA ASN A 83 1.07 2.56 11.53
C ASN A 83 -0.05 3.60 11.30
N PRO A 84 -1.33 3.25 11.54
CA PRO A 84 -2.44 4.19 11.44
C PRO A 84 -2.58 5.07 12.69
N GLN A 85 -1.82 4.80 13.76
CA GLN A 85 -1.93 5.53 15.02
C GLN A 85 -1.01 6.76 15.05
N ALA A 86 -1.58 7.86 15.53
CA ALA A 86 -0.82 9.06 15.83
C ALA A 86 0.20 8.78 16.95
N SER A 87 1.41 9.32 16.80
CA SER A 87 2.51 9.16 17.76
C SER A 87 2.35 10.02 19.02
N GLN A 88 1.49 11.04 18.97
CA GLN A 88 1.25 11.99 20.04
C GLN A 88 -0.25 12.18 20.24
N SER A 89 -0.64 12.60 21.45
CA SER A 89 -2.03 12.93 21.78
C SER A 89 -2.45 14.34 21.35
N PHE A 90 -1.49 15.20 20.98
CA PHE A 90 -1.72 16.59 20.63
C PHE A 90 -0.78 17.00 19.49
N TYR A 91 -1.29 17.81 18.56
CA TYR A 91 -0.55 18.40 17.46
C TYR A 91 -0.98 19.86 17.30
N ASN A 92 -0.06 20.73 16.90
CA ASN A 92 -0.38 22.13 16.62
C ASN A 92 -1.12 22.30 15.29
N LEU A 93 -0.90 21.38 14.35
CA LEU A 93 -1.54 21.37 13.04
C LEU A 93 -1.92 19.95 12.63
N ILE A 94 -3.12 19.78 12.11
CA ILE A 94 -3.57 18.54 11.47
C ILE A 94 -3.89 18.82 10.02
N VAL A 95 -3.25 18.09 9.12
CA VAL A 95 -3.47 18.15 7.68
C VAL A 95 -4.18 16.89 7.23
N ILE A 96 -5.35 17.04 6.63
CA ILE A 96 -6.13 15.92 6.09
C ILE A 96 -5.85 15.82 4.59
N GLY A 97 -5.19 14.74 4.20
CA GLY A 97 -4.71 14.45 2.85
C GLY A 97 -3.20 14.58 2.71
N GLY A 98 -2.55 13.50 2.29
CA GLY A 98 -1.12 13.39 1.97
C GLY A 98 -0.81 13.63 0.49
N GLY A 99 -1.63 14.43 -0.20
CA GLY A 99 -1.37 14.89 -1.57
C GLY A 99 -0.39 16.06 -1.64
N SER A 100 -0.18 16.60 -2.83
CA SER A 100 0.73 17.74 -3.06
C SER A 100 0.43 18.93 -2.15
N ALA A 101 -0.84 19.32 -1.99
CA ALA A 101 -1.25 20.43 -1.12
C ALA A 101 -0.92 20.15 0.36
N GLY A 102 -1.32 18.99 0.87
CA GLY A 102 -1.15 18.65 2.28
C GLY A 102 0.31 18.41 2.67
N LEU A 103 1.06 17.69 1.83
CA LEU A 103 2.51 17.52 2.03
C LEU A 103 3.25 18.85 1.98
N THR A 104 2.88 19.76 1.07
CA THR A 104 3.48 21.10 1.01
C THR A 104 3.18 21.88 2.29
N ALA A 105 1.91 21.91 2.74
CA ALA A 105 1.54 22.58 3.97
C ALA A 105 2.30 22.03 5.19
N ALA A 106 2.34 20.70 5.33
CA ALA A 106 3.04 20.05 6.43
C ALA A 106 4.56 20.27 6.38
N MET A 107 5.16 20.24 5.20
CA MET A 107 6.59 20.53 5.02
C MET A 107 6.94 21.95 5.49
N TYR A 108 6.14 22.95 5.11
CA TYR A 108 6.38 24.33 5.55
C TYR A 108 6.10 24.53 7.05
N ALA A 109 5.06 23.90 7.59
CA ALA A 109 4.80 23.92 9.03
C ALA A 109 5.95 23.29 9.85
N ALA A 110 6.45 22.14 9.42
CA ALA A 110 7.58 21.47 10.08
C ALA A 110 8.87 22.30 10.06
N ARG A 111 9.11 23.10 9.02
CA ARG A 111 10.25 24.01 8.94
C ARG A 111 10.23 25.12 10.00
N GLU A 112 9.05 25.50 10.47
CA GLU A 112 8.85 26.45 11.56
C GLU A 112 8.76 25.75 12.94
N GLY A 113 9.06 24.45 13.00
CA GLY A 113 9.01 23.67 14.25
C GLY A 113 7.60 23.34 14.73
N ILE A 114 6.58 23.45 13.86
CA ILE A 114 5.19 23.16 14.20
C ILE A 114 4.97 21.64 14.17
N GLU A 115 4.56 21.05 15.30
CA GLU A 115 4.20 19.64 15.38
C GLU A 115 2.96 19.37 14.53
N THR A 116 3.16 18.66 13.42
CA THR A 116 2.15 18.48 12.37
C THR A 116 1.84 17.00 12.15
N LEU A 117 0.55 16.64 12.22
CA LEU A 117 0.04 15.33 11.82
C LEU A 117 -0.53 15.40 10.41
N ILE A 118 -0.14 14.45 9.55
CA ILE A 118 -0.78 14.23 8.24
C ILE A 118 -1.61 12.97 8.33
N ILE A 119 -2.88 13.05 7.93
CA ILE A 119 -3.78 11.90 7.84
C ILE A 119 -4.07 11.64 6.36
N GLU A 120 -3.69 10.46 5.87
CA GLU A 120 -3.97 10.02 4.51
C GLU A 120 -4.71 8.69 4.54
N ARG A 121 -5.70 8.54 3.66
CA ARG A 121 -6.52 7.32 3.57
C ARG A 121 -5.84 6.20 2.78
N SER A 122 -4.86 6.57 1.95
CA SER A 122 -4.25 5.75 0.91
C SER A 122 -2.71 5.91 0.94
N GLY A 123 -2.05 5.83 -0.22
CA GLY A 123 -0.66 6.18 -0.41
C GLY A 123 -0.40 7.68 -0.36
N VAL A 124 0.80 8.05 0.08
CA VAL A 124 1.30 9.44 0.06
C VAL A 124 1.59 9.88 -1.38
N GLY A 125 1.30 11.13 -1.70
CA GLY A 125 1.53 11.75 -3.01
C GLY A 125 0.25 12.19 -3.73
N GLY A 126 -0.91 11.67 -3.32
CA GLY A 126 -2.20 12.02 -3.94
C GLY A 126 -2.19 11.76 -5.45
N GLN A 127 -2.82 12.63 -6.23
CA GLN A 127 -2.87 12.48 -7.70
C GLN A 127 -1.50 12.51 -8.37
N ALA A 128 -0.53 13.22 -7.80
CA ALA A 128 0.84 13.23 -8.32
C ALA A 128 1.53 11.86 -8.17
N GLY A 129 1.10 11.04 -7.21
CA GLY A 129 1.64 9.69 -6.95
C GLY A 129 1.07 8.58 -7.83
N VAL A 130 0.14 8.91 -8.73
CA VAL A 130 -0.41 7.97 -9.74
C VAL A 130 -0.23 8.50 -11.16
N THR A 131 0.44 9.64 -11.29
CA THR A 131 0.74 10.28 -12.58
C THR A 131 2.12 9.82 -13.02
N GLU A 132 2.28 9.39 -14.27
CA GLU A 132 3.60 8.97 -14.77
C GLU A 132 4.55 10.17 -14.94
N ARG A 133 4.04 11.25 -15.53
CA ARG A 133 4.80 12.46 -15.86
C ARG A 133 3.97 13.71 -15.70
N ILE A 134 4.58 14.75 -15.14
CA ILE A 134 3.97 16.07 -14.93
C ILE A 134 4.76 17.09 -15.75
N ASP A 135 4.23 17.46 -16.92
CA ASP A 135 4.92 18.33 -17.87
C ASP A 135 4.91 19.82 -17.49
N ASN A 136 3.99 20.22 -16.61
CA ASN A 136 3.73 21.62 -16.28
C ASN A 136 4.07 21.97 -14.83
N TYR A 137 4.99 21.23 -14.19
CA TYR A 137 5.40 21.55 -12.82
C TYR A 137 6.20 22.87 -12.78
N PRO A 138 5.78 23.87 -12.00
CA PRO A 138 6.47 25.17 -11.96
C PRO A 138 7.96 25.05 -11.67
N GLY A 139 8.79 25.79 -12.42
CA GLY A 139 10.25 25.77 -12.26
C GLY A 139 10.95 24.56 -12.89
N SER A 140 10.23 23.65 -13.55
CA SER A 140 10.80 22.49 -14.26
C SER A 140 10.39 22.50 -15.74
N PRO A 141 11.16 23.18 -16.63
CA PRO A 141 10.79 23.35 -18.05
C PRO A 141 10.65 22.03 -18.83
N GLN A 142 11.35 20.97 -18.42
CA GLN A 142 11.28 19.65 -19.03
C GLN A 142 10.19 18.75 -18.41
N GLY A 143 9.44 19.26 -17.43
CA GLY A 143 8.56 18.48 -16.57
C GLY A 143 9.32 17.69 -15.50
N ILE A 144 8.57 17.00 -14.65
CA ILE A 144 9.07 16.05 -13.64
C ILE A 144 8.39 14.70 -13.81
N GLN A 145 9.03 13.64 -13.32
CA GLN A 145 8.31 12.38 -13.12
C GLN A 145 7.28 12.57 -12.00
N GLY A 146 6.10 11.97 -12.18
CA GLY A 146 5.23 11.80 -11.02
C GLY A 146 5.80 10.74 -10.09
N ALA A 147 5.25 10.68 -8.88
CA ALA A 147 5.86 9.92 -7.80
C ALA A 147 5.49 8.45 -7.88
#